data_AF-A0A5K1JI08-F1
#
_entry.id   AF-A0A5K1JI08-F1
#
_cell.length_a   1.000
_cell.length_b   1.000
_cell.length_c   1.000
_cell.angle_alpha   90.00
_cell.angle_beta   90.00
_cell.angle_gamma   90.00
#
_symmetry.space_group_name_H-M   'P 1'
#
loop_
_entity.id
_entity.type
_entity.pdbx_description
1 polymer ?
#
loop_
_entity_poly.entity_id
_entity_poly.type
_entity_poly.pdbx_seq_one_letter_code
_entity_poly.pdbx_strand_id
1 'polypeptide(L)' 'MFSCNGLVGTKNRFGRHSEECGARGMRHNKALKAVARKRLKAIYSIMRRPRPYEERPGT' A
#
# COMPACT_ATOMS: atom_id res chain seq x y z
N MET A 1 6.91 -8.45 11.66
CA MET A 1 6.65 -7.11 11.09
C MET A 1 6.99 -7.17 9.60
N PHE A 2 6.07 -6.90 8.68
CA PHE A 2 6.42 -6.84 7.25
C PHE A 2 7.35 -5.64 7.03
N SER A 3 8.63 -5.89 6.70
CA SER A 3 9.57 -4.81 6.45
C SER A 3 9.09 -4.05 5.20
N CYS A 4 8.71 -2.79 5.40
CA CYS A 4 8.35 -1.88 4.31
C CYS A 4 9.56 -1.03 3.89
N ASN A 5 10.76 -1.37 4.37
CA ASN A 5 12.00 -0.62 4.12
C ASN A 5 12.33 -0.55 2.63
N GLY A 6 12.17 -1.66 1.90
CA GLY A 6 12.38 -1.68 0.44
C GLY A 6 11.32 -0.94 -0.38
N LEU A 7 10.26 -0.44 0.25
CA LEU A 7 9.24 0.38 -0.42
C LEU A 7 9.53 1.87 -0.30
N VAL A 8 10.34 2.28 0.69
CA VAL A 8 10.73 3.68 0.89
C VAL A 8 11.73 4.08 -0.20
N GLY A 9 11.59 5.29 -0.75
CA GLY A 9 12.50 5.81 -1.79
C GLY A 9 12.30 5.19 -3.18
N THR A 10 11.26 4.39 -3.38
CA THR A 10 10.90 3.83 -4.69
C THR A 10 9.89 4.71 -5.41
N LYS A 11 9.88 4.70 -6.75
CA LYS A 11 8.86 5.42 -7.56
C LYS A 11 7.46 4.78 -7.52
N ASN A 12 7.25 3.76 -6.68
CA ASN A 12 5.95 3.10 -6.57
C ASN A 12 4.98 3.91 -5.69
N ARG A 13 3.69 3.52 -5.71
CA ARG A 13 2.63 4.21 -4.93
C ARG A 13 2.90 4.23 -3.41
N PHE A 14 3.62 3.24 -2.88
CA PHE A 14 3.99 3.18 -1.46
C PHE A 14 5.21 4.06 -1.14
N GLY A 15 6.19 4.14 -2.03
CA GLY A 15 7.34 5.04 -1.89
C GLY A 15 6.92 6.50 -1.91
N ARG A 16 6.09 6.91 -2.88
CA ARG A 16 5.47 8.24 -2.89
C ARG A 16 4.69 8.53 -1.61
N HIS A 17 3.94 7.54 -1.11
CA HIS A 17 3.21 7.71 0.14
C HIS A 17 4.14 7.84 1.37
N SER A 18 5.30 7.18 1.35
CA SER A 18 6.32 7.35 2.39
C SER A 18 6.93 8.75 2.34
N GLU A 19 7.19 9.28 1.15
CA GLU A 19 7.71 10.64 0.95
C GLU A 19 6.68 11.68 1.39
N GLU A 20 5.41 11.52 1.01
CA GLU A 20 4.29 12.34 1.50
C GLU A 20 4.17 12.32 3.03
N CYS A 21 4.45 11.18 3.68
CA CYS A 21 4.48 11.09 5.14
C CYS A 21 5.69 11.86 5.71
N GLY A 22 6.86 11.72 5.09
CA GLY A 22 8.07 12.47 5.48
C GLY A 22 7.90 13.98 5.32
N ALA A 23 7.30 14.43 4.21
CA ALA A 23 7.00 15.83 3.92
C ALA A 23 6.04 16.46 4.96
N ARG A 24 5.21 15.65 5.61
CA ARG A 24 4.35 16.06 6.74
C ARG A 24 5.08 16.08 8.09
N GLY A 25 6.41 15.96 8.10
CA GLY A 25 7.22 15.92 9.32
C GLY A 25 7.11 14.61 10.11
N MET A 26 6.60 13.52 9.52
CA MET A 26 6.56 12.24 10.23
C MET A 26 7.95 11.63 10.35
N ARG A 27 8.35 11.32 11.58
CA ARG A 27 9.55 10.53 11.86
C ARG A 27 9.50 9.20 11.10
N HIS A 28 10.63 8.75 10.58
CA HIS A 28 10.76 7.57 9.70
C HIS A 28 9.97 6.34 10.16
N ASN A 29 10.03 6.00 11.46
CA ASN A 29 9.28 4.87 12.04
C ASN A 29 7.75 5.00 11.90
N LYS A 30 7.21 6.22 11.97
CA LYS A 30 5.78 6.49 11.77
C LYS A 30 5.41 6.39 10.28
N ALA A 31 6.27 6.89 9.39
CA ALA A 31 6.09 6.74 7.94
C ALA A 31 6.06 5.26 7.52
N LEU A 32 6.99 4.45 8.03
CA LEU A 32 6.99 2.99 7.79
C LEU A 32 5.70 2.31 8.27
N LYS A 33 5.19 2.69 9.45
CA LYS A 33 3.90 2.16 9.95
C LYS A 33 2.73 2.58 9.05
N ALA A 34 2.72 3.80 8.53
CA ALA A 34 1.69 4.26 7.59
C ALA A 34 1.72 3.47 6.28
N VAL A 35 2.92 3.24 5.72
CA VAL A 35 3.12 2.42 4.52
C VAL A 35 2.65 0.98 4.75
N ALA A 36 3.00 0.36 5.89
CA ALA A 36 2.56 -0.99 6.23
C ALA A 36 1.02 -1.10 6.30
N ARG A 37 0.35 -0.12 6.91
CA ARG A 37 -1.12 -0.06 6.96
C ARG A 37 -1.73 0.08 5.58
N LYS A 38 -1.19 0.95 4.72
CA LYS A 38 -1.68 1.15 3.35
C LYS A 38 -1.51 -0.12 2.52
N ARG A 39 -0.40 -0.85 2.70
CA ARG A 39 -0.12 -2.12 2.01
C ARG A 39 -1.09 -3.23 2.44
N LEU A 40 -1.34 -3.38 3.73
CA LEU A 40 -2.33 -4.33 4.24
C LEU A 40 -3.74 -4.03 3.70
N LYS A 41 -4.15 -2.77 3.64
CA LYS A 41 -5.44 -2.37 3.02
C LYS A 41 -5.51 -2.75 1.54
N ALA A 42 -4.42 -2.56 0.78
CA ALA A 42 -4.37 -2.94 -0.62
C ALA A 42 -4.48 -4.47 -0.80
N ILE A 43 -3.71 -5.25 -0.04
CA ILE A 43 -3.76 -6.72 -0.06
C ILE A 43 -5.17 -7.20 0.32
N TYR A 44 -5.74 -6.65 1.40
CA TYR A 44 -7.10 -6.97 1.81
C TYR A 44 -8.14 -6.61 0.74
N SER A 45 -8.00 -5.49 0.04
CA SER A 45 -8.92 -5.10 -1.03
C SER A 45 -8.86 -6.04 -2.23
N ILE A 46 -7.67 -6.57 -2.54
CA ILE A 46 -7.48 -7.58 -3.58
C ILE A 46 -8.12 -8.90 -3.15
N MET A 47 -7.83 -9.37 -1.93
CA MET A 47 -8.39 -10.62 -1.40
C MET A 47 -9.90 -10.55 -1.18
N ARG A 48 -10.44 -9.37 -0.85
CA ARG A 48 -11.87 -9.16 -0.61
C ARG A 48 -12.70 -9.24 -1.90
N ARG A 49 -12.10 -9.12 -3.08
CA ARG A 49 -12.78 -9.43 -4.34
C ARG A 49 -12.83 -10.96 -4.51
N PRO A 50 -14.01 -11.61 -4.43
CA PRO A 50 -14.09 -13.07 -4.45
C PRO A 50 -13.60 -13.67 -5.76
N ARG A 51 -13.82 -12.99 -6.90
CA ARG A 51 -13.37 -13.41 -8.23
C ARG A 51 -13.03 -12.19 -9.11
N PRO A 52 -11.74 -11.90 -9.34
CA PRO A 52 -11.34 -10.79 -10.22
C PRO A 52 -11.55 -11.07 -11.72
N TYR A 53 -12.01 -12.28 -12.10
CA TYR A 53 -12.19 -12.74 -13.49
C TYR A 53 -13.55 -13.42 -13.75
N GLU A 54 -14.62 -12.98 -13.09
CA GLU A 54 -15.95 -13.34 -13.61
C GLU A 54 -16.21 -12.51 -14.87
N GLU A 55 -16.11 -13.14 -16.04
CA GLU A 55 -16.69 -12.59 -17.26
C GLU A 55 -18.18 -12.35 -17.00
N ARG A 56 -18.62 -11.12 -17.31
CA ARG A 56 -20.03 -10.75 -17.31
C ARG A 56 -20.78 -11.82 -18.13
N PRO A 57 -21.78 -12.53 -17.58
CA PRO A 57 -22.61 -13.39 -18.39
C PRO A 57 -23.29 -12.50 -19.45
N GLY A 58 -23.03 -12.82 -20.72
CA GLY A 58 -23.48 -12.04 -21.86
C GLY A 58 -24.99 -11.87 -21.84
N THR A 59 -25.42 -10.63 -22.00
CA THR A 59 -26.76 -10.25 -22.46
C THR A 59 -26.84 -10.37 -23.97
#